data_AF-A0A0M3JFH7-F1
#
_entry.id   AF-A0A0M3JFH7-F1
#
_cell.length_a   1.000
_cell.length_b   1.000
_cell.length_c   1.000
_cell.angle_alpha   90.00
_cell.angle_beta   90.00
_cell.angle_gamma   90.00
#
_symmetry.space_group_name_H-M   'P 1'
#
loop_
_entity.id
_entity.type
_entity.pdbx_description
1 polymer ?
#
loop_
_entity_poly.entity_id
_entity_poly.type
_entity_poly.pdbx_seq_one_letter_code
_entity_poly.pdbx_strand_id
1 'polypeptide(L)'
;MYDPSMVEELFYPKCVDRFHEMRSRIPIFYCEFSQKRGPTMAAALRQFDRKRNEARYPEVDYKEIYLLDRGYKKFYEAGLYMVSFD
;
A
#
# COMPACT_ATOMS: atom_id res chain seq x y z
N MET A 1 -3.44 -8.55 -10.69
CA MET A 1 -2.61 -7.38 -10.33
C MET A 1 -3.39 -6.06 -10.18
N TYR A 2 -4.72 -6.10 -10.14
CA TYR A 2 -5.55 -5.18 -9.37
C TYR A 2 -6.78 -5.99 -8.97
N ASP A 3 -6.84 -6.39 -7.70
CA ASP A 3 -7.96 -7.10 -7.14
C ASP A 3 -8.02 -6.77 -5.64
N PRO A 4 -8.96 -5.92 -5.20
CA PRO A 4 -9.11 -5.58 -3.79
C PRO A 4 -9.37 -6.77 -2.88
N SER A 5 -9.86 -7.90 -3.41
CA SER A 5 -10.06 -9.12 -2.62
C SER A 5 -8.76 -9.78 -2.17
N MET A 6 -7.65 -9.53 -2.87
CA MET A 6 -6.33 -10.09 -2.54
C MET A 6 -5.60 -9.36 -1.40
N VAL A 7 -6.16 -8.26 -0.88
CA VAL A 7 -5.51 -7.42 0.14
C VAL A 7 -5.15 -8.23 1.39
N GLU A 8 -6.06 -9.08 1.86
CA GLU A 8 -5.81 -9.92 3.03
C GLU A 8 -4.63 -10.87 2.80
N GLU A 9 -4.61 -11.59 1.69
CA GLU A 9 -3.54 -12.55 1.39
C GLU A 9 -2.18 -11.87 1.24
N LEU A 10 -2.14 -10.69 0.61
CA LEU A 10 -0.90 -9.98 0.33
C LEU A 10 -0.31 -9.30 1.57
N PHE A 11 -1.14 -8.62 2.36
CA PHE A 11 -0.69 -7.80 3.49
C PHE A 11 -0.77 -8.55 4.83
N TYR A 12 -1.60 -9.58 4.95
CA TYR A 12 -1.77 -10.38 6.16
C TYR A 12 -1.51 -11.87 5.91
N PRO A 13 -0.30 -12.24 5.46
CA PRO A 13 0.02 -13.64 5.22
C PRO A 13 -0.14 -14.46 6.50
N LYS A 14 -0.63 -15.70 6.38
CA LYS A 14 -0.92 -16.58 7.54
C LYS A 14 0.33 -16.95 8.36
N CYS A 15 1.50 -16.95 7.73
CA CYS A 15 2.77 -17.21 8.42
C CYS A 15 3.18 -15.98 9.24
N VAL A 16 3.35 -16.17 10.56
CA VAL A 16 3.64 -15.09 11.52
C VAL A 16 4.91 -14.32 11.14
N ASP A 17 5.99 -15.02 10.80
CA ASP A 17 7.26 -14.37 10.42
C ASP A 17 7.11 -13.52 9.16
N ARG A 18 6.38 -14.03 8.15
CA ARG A 18 6.08 -13.27 6.92
C ARG A 18 5.19 -12.07 7.20
N PHE A 19 4.25 -12.19 8.13
CA PHE A 19 3.39 -11.06 8.50
C PHE A 19 4.20 -9.97 9.21
N HIS A 20 5.11 -10.34 10.12
CA HIS A 20 6.01 -9.39 10.77
C HIS A 20 6.88 -8.65 9.75
N GLU A 21 7.47 -9.37 8.80
CA GLU A 21 8.26 -8.77 7.72
C GLU A 21 7.42 -7.85 6.82
N MET A 22 6.20 -8.25 6.46
CA MET A 22 5.32 -7.43 5.62
C MET A 22 4.85 -6.17 6.36
N ARG A 23 4.47 -6.28 7.64
CA ARG A 23 4.00 -5.17 8.46
C ARG A 23 5.11 -4.16 8.78
N SER A 24 6.38 -4.55 8.75
CA SER A 24 7.50 -3.62 8.96
C SER A 24 7.81 -2.76 7.74
N ARG A 25 7.11 -2.96 6.60
CA ARG A 25 7.27 -2.16 5.38
C ARG A 25 6.22 -1.06 5.31
N ILE A 26 6.53 -0.02 4.54
CA ILE A 26 5.61 1.08 4.23
C ILE A 26 5.00 0.81 2.84
N PRO A 27 3.68 0.55 2.73
CA PRO A 27 3.02 0.36 1.45
C PRO A 27 2.95 1.67 0.64
N ILE A 28 3.43 1.60 -0.60
CA ILE A 28 3.25 2.66 -1.61
C ILE A 28 2.39 2.08 -2.73
N PHE A 29 1.18 2.60 -2.89
CA PHE A 29 0.28 2.21 -3.96
C PHE A 29 0.46 3.13 -5.17
N TYR A 30 0.34 2.56 -6.37
CA TYR A 30 0.30 3.33 -7.60
C TYR A 30 -0.43 2.55 -8.69
N CYS A 31 -0.81 3.25 -9.75
CA CYS A 31 -1.07 2.63 -11.04
C CYS A 31 -0.51 3.53 -12.13
N GLU A 32 -0.97 3.38 -13.37
CA GLU A 32 -0.49 4.23 -14.48
C GLU A 32 -0.71 5.72 -14.20
N PHE A 33 -1.91 6.08 -13.76
CA PHE A 33 -2.31 7.47 -13.44
C PHE A 33 -2.62 7.73 -11.96
N SER A 34 -2.55 6.71 -11.10
CA SER A 34 -2.99 6.75 -9.68
C SER A 34 -4.41 7.32 -9.43
N GLN A 35 -5.34 7.19 -10.38
CA GLN A 35 -6.70 7.74 -10.22
C GLN A 35 -7.75 6.72 -9.76
N LYS A 36 -7.53 5.42 -10.01
CA LYS A 36 -8.51 4.36 -9.69
C LYS A 36 -7.88 3.17 -8.99
N ARG A 37 -7.04 2.41 -9.69
CA ARG A 37 -6.49 1.15 -9.17
C ARG A 37 -5.65 1.32 -7.89
N GLY A 38 -4.69 2.24 -7.91
CA GLY A 38 -3.84 2.56 -6.75
C GLY A 38 -4.66 3.02 -5.53
N PRO A 39 -5.48 4.08 -5.66
CA PRO A 39 -6.33 4.57 -4.57
C PRO A 39 -7.27 3.51 -4.00
N THR A 40 -7.93 2.72 -4.85
CA THR A 40 -8.87 1.70 -4.39
C THR A 40 -8.17 0.60 -3.58
N MET A 41 -6.98 0.15 -3.99
CA MET A 41 -6.21 -0.84 -3.22
C MET A 41 -5.75 -0.27 -1.87
N ALA A 42 -5.28 0.99 -1.85
CA ALA A 42 -4.86 1.65 -0.62
C ALA A 42 -6.04 1.78 0.38
N ALA A 43 -7.22 2.17 -0.12
CA ALA A 43 -8.43 2.23 0.68
C ALA A 43 -8.85 0.86 1.20
N ALA A 44 -8.80 -0.18 0.36
CA ALA A 44 -9.12 -1.54 0.75
C ALA A 44 -8.19 -2.07 1.85
N LEU A 45 -6.87 -1.80 1.77
CA LEU A 45 -5.92 -2.12 2.85
C LEU A 45 -6.30 -1.41 4.15
N ARG A 46 -6.53 -0.10 4.11
CA ARG A 46 -6.88 0.65 5.32
C ARG A 46 -8.22 0.21 5.92
N GLN A 47 -9.21 -0.13 5.09
CA GLN A 47 -10.50 -0.65 5.55
C GLN A 47 -10.32 -1.99 6.26
N PHE A 48 -9.56 -2.92 5.67
CA PHE A 48 -9.30 -4.23 6.26
C PHE A 48 -8.52 -4.11 7.58
N ASP A 49 -7.46 -3.29 7.60
CA ASP A 49 -6.65 -3.01 8.78
C ASP A 49 -7.51 -2.49 9.94
N ARG A 50 -8.34 -1.47 9.68
CA ARG A 50 -9.25 -0.92 10.69
C ARG A 50 -10.27 -1.93 11.18
N LYS A 51 -10.81 -2.77 10.30
CA LYS A 51 -11.74 -3.84 10.68
C LYS A 51 -11.05 -4.86 11.60
N ARG A 52 -9.82 -5.26 11.28
CA ARG A 52 -9.03 -6.19 12.10
C ARG A 52 -8.68 -5.61 13.48
N ASN A 53 -8.47 -4.30 13.54
CA ASN A 53 -8.08 -3.57 14.74
C ASN A 53 -9.24 -2.83 15.44
N GLU A 54 -10.49 -3.15 15.11
CA GLU A 54 -11.69 -2.45 15.61
C GLU A 54 -11.74 -2.40 17.15
N ALA A 55 -11.46 -3.51 17.83
CA ALA A 55 -11.45 -3.60 19.29
C ALA A 55 -10.30 -2.83 19.97
N ARG A 56 -9.31 -2.36 19.20
CA ARG A 56 -8.11 -1.64 19.67
C ARG A 56 -8.02 -0.22 19.11
N TYR A 57 -9.13 0.34 18.63
CA TYR A 57 -9.13 1.69 18.07
C TYR A 57 -8.43 2.70 19.01
N PRO A 58 -7.51 3.56 18.51
CA PRO A 58 -7.24 3.90 17.11
C PRO A 58 -6.12 3.08 16.43
N GLU A 59 -5.72 1.94 16.99
CA GLU A 59 -4.62 1.14 16.46
C GLU A 59 -4.85 0.68 15.00
N VAL A 60 -3.73 0.58 14.27
CA VAL A 60 -3.63 0.08 12.89
C VAL A 60 -2.28 -0.60 12.73
N ASP A 61 -2.22 -1.65 11.91
CA ASP A 61 -1.00 -2.40 11.63
C ASP A 61 -0.08 -1.63 10.67
N TYR A 62 -0.66 -0.94 9.68
CA TYR A 62 0.05 -0.07 8.72
C TYR A 62 -0.14 1.41 9.08
N LYS A 63 0.76 1.92 9.92
CA LYS A 63 0.77 3.31 10.40
C LYS A 63 0.83 4.31 9.24
N GLU A 64 1.61 3.98 8.21
CA GLU A 64 1.82 4.79 7.02
C GLU A 64 1.36 4.03 5.77
N ILE A 65 0.63 4.71 4.88
CA ILE A 65 0.25 4.23 3.55
C ILE A 65 0.32 5.43 2.61
N TYR A 66 1.03 5.29 1.50
CA TYR A 66 1.18 6.36 0.52
C TYR A 66 0.61 6.00 -0.85
N LEU A 67 0.28 7.03 -1.62
CA LEU A 67 -0.11 6.92 -3.02
C LEU A 67 0.88 7.74 -3.86
N LEU A 68 1.47 7.15 -4.89
CA LEU A 68 2.33 7.87 -5.81
C LEU A 68 1.50 8.87 -6.62
N ASP A 69 1.77 10.18 -6.46
CA ASP A 69 1.04 11.24 -7.13
C ASP A 69 1.11 11.10 -8.66
N ARG A 70 -0.07 11.10 -9.29
CA ARG A 70 -0.31 10.89 -10.73
C ARG A 70 0.32 9.62 -11.35
N GLY A 71 0.76 8.68 -10.52
CA GLY A 71 1.14 7.35 -10.93
C GLY A 71 2.45 7.23 -11.70
N TYR A 72 2.69 6.02 -12.20
CA TYR A 72 3.93 5.65 -12.87
C TYR A 72 4.23 6.53 -14.08
N LYS A 73 3.22 6.93 -14.85
CA LYS A 73 3.40 7.76 -16.04
C LYS A 73 4.14 9.06 -15.71
N LYS A 74 3.65 9.82 -14.72
CA LYS A 74 4.29 11.09 -14.30
C LYS A 74 5.67 10.83 -13.72
N PHE A 75 5.79 9.81 -12.88
CA PHE A 75 7.07 9.45 -12.26
C PHE A 75 8.15 9.16 -13.31
N TYR A 76 7.80 8.43 -14.37
CA TYR A 76 8.68 8.13 -15.48
C TYR A 76 8.98 9.36 -16.34
N GLU A 77 7.96 10.12 -16.75
CA GLU A 77 8.10 11.32 -17.59
C GLU A 77 8.94 12.42 -16.92
N ALA A 78 8.84 12.55 -15.60
CA ALA A 78 9.61 13.54 -14.83
C ALA A 78 11.05 13.09 -14.52
N GLY A 79 11.46 11.88 -14.94
CA GLY A 79 12.79 11.36 -14.65
C GLY A 79 13.04 11.04 -13.17
N LEU A 80 11.99 11.03 -12.33
CA LEU A 80 12.10 10.87 -10.86
C LEU A 80 12.57 9.47 -10.42
N TYR A 81 12.70 8.52 -11.36
CA TYR A 81 13.32 7.22 -11.12
C TYR A 81 14.85 7.27 -11.13
N MET A 82 15.43 8.32 -11.72
CA MET A 82 16.86 8.54 -11.68
C MET A 82 17.17 9.35 -10.43
N VAL A 83 17.59 8.66 -9.37
CA VAL A 83 18.19 9.31 -8.21
C VAL A 83 19.67 9.54 -8.54
N SER A 84 20.02 10.74 -9.00
CA SER A 84 21.42 11.17 -9.03
C SER A 84 21.90 11.25 -7.58
N PHE A 85 22.91 10.46 -7.25
CA PHE A 85 23.73 10.74 -6.08
C PHE A 85 24.74 11.78 -6.54
N ASP A 86 24.52 13.04 -6.14
CA ASP A 86 25.58 14.05 -6.17
C ASP A 86 26.67 13.69 -5.15
#